data_AF-A0A7S2KHM3-F1
#
_entry.id   AF-A0A7S2KHM3-F1
#
_cell.length_a   1.000
_cell.length_b   1.000
_cell.length_c   1.000
_cell.angle_alpha   90.00
_cell.angle_beta   90.00
_cell.angle_gamma   90.00
#
_symmetry.space_group_name_H-M   'P 1'
#
loop_
_entity.id
_entity.type
_entity.pdbx_description
1 polymer ?
#
loop_
_entity_poly.entity_id
_entity_poly.type
_entity_poly.pdbx_seq_one_letter_code
_entity_poly.pdbx_strand_id
1 'polypeptide(L)'
;FAVIGAIGGGLSFLFSRMSSDALFAGDVLQFAKTFLTGYQALFLVRIILTQFPKVKTEDFPWAVFHYPTEFVLSPTRAVFKPEAGVDVAPMIWLAAFSLAAELLTGPQGILQMTSPRIAGGDLDDLPFR
;
A
#
# COMPACT_ATOMS: atom_id res chain seq x y z
N PHE A 1 22.40 -6.37 -17.56
CA PHE A 1 21.56 -7.57 -17.76
C PHE A 1 21.48 -8.49 -16.53
N ALA A 2 22.55 -8.71 -15.76
CA ALA A 2 22.52 -9.57 -14.56
C ALA A 2 21.58 -9.09 -13.42
N VAL A 3 21.48 -7.78 -13.20
CA VAL A 3 20.62 -7.19 -12.13
C VAL A 3 19.12 -7.39 -12.42
N ILE A 4 18.72 -7.29 -13.68
CA ILE A 4 17.32 -7.49 -14.12
C ILE A 4 16.92 -8.97 -13.96
N GLY A 5 17.83 -9.90 -14.26
CA GLY A 5 17.63 -11.33 -14.04
C GLY A 5 17.58 -11.72 -12.56
N ALA A 6 18.38 -11.06 -11.71
CA ALA A 6 18.36 -11.29 -10.26
C ALA A 6 17.06 -10.78 -9.60
N ILE A 7 16.55 -9.63 -10.03
CA ILE A 7 15.25 -9.09 -9.58
C ILE A 7 14.11 -9.98 -10.08
N GLY A 8 14.15 -10.42 -11.34
CA GLY A 8 13.16 -11.33 -11.91
C GLY A 8 13.13 -12.69 -11.19
N GLY A 9 14.28 -13.32 -10.97
CA GLY A 9 14.39 -14.59 -10.27
C GLY A 9 13.98 -14.52 -8.79
N GLY A 10 14.33 -13.43 -8.10
CA GLY A 10 13.92 -13.20 -6.71
C GLY A 10 12.42 -12.99 -6.55
N LEU A 11 11.79 -12.23 -7.46
CA LEU A 11 10.34 -12.03 -7.48
C LEU A 11 9.59 -13.33 -7.84
N SER A 12 10.09 -14.11 -8.79
CA SER A 12 9.51 -15.42 -9.12
C SER A 12 9.65 -16.43 -7.98
N PHE A 13 10.78 -16.43 -7.26
CA PHE A 13 10.98 -17.28 -6.08
C PHE A 13 10.05 -16.90 -4.93
N LEU A 14 9.92 -15.60 -4.63
CA LEU A 14 8.97 -15.10 -3.63
C LEU A 14 7.53 -15.43 -4.02
N PHE A 15 7.15 -15.27 -5.29
CA PHE A 15 5.82 -15.62 -5.78
C PHE A 15 5.55 -17.12 -5.69
N SER A 16 6.53 -17.95 -6.08
CA SER A 16 6.44 -19.42 -5.93
C SER A 16 6.35 -19.84 -4.46
N ARG A 17 7.01 -19.13 -3.55
CA ARG A 17 6.92 -19.41 -2.12
C ARG A 17 5.59 -18.97 -1.52
N MET A 18 5.08 -17.80 -1.93
CA MET A 18 3.73 -17.34 -1.58
C MET A 18 2.64 -18.26 -2.15
N SER A 19 2.84 -18.88 -3.32
CA SER A 19 1.87 -19.80 -3.91
C SER A 19 1.91 -21.21 -3.30
N SER A 20 3.03 -21.61 -2.68
CA SER A 20 3.21 -22.96 -2.12
C SER A 20 2.86 -23.05 -0.64
N ASP A 21 3.08 -21.99 0.15
CA ASP A 21 2.82 -21.98 1.59
C ASP A 21 1.68 -21.00 1.95
N ALA A 22 0.49 -21.55 2.22
CA ALA A 22 -0.67 -20.75 2.58
C ALA A 22 -0.51 -19.93 3.87
N LEU A 23 0.29 -20.39 4.83
CA LEU A 23 0.62 -19.67 6.07
C LEU A 23 1.50 -18.44 5.78
N PHE A 24 2.55 -18.63 4.98
CA PHE A 24 3.46 -17.56 4.58
C PHE A 24 2.74 -16.48 3.75
N ALA A 25 1.86 -16.88 2.84
CA ALA A 25 1.03 -15.94 2.08
C ALA A 25 0.13 -15.08 2.98
N GLY A 26 -0.45 -15.69 4.03
CA GLY A 26 -1.26 -15.00 5.03
C GLY A 26 -0.44 -13.95 5.80
N ASP A 27 0.76 -14.32 6.26
CA ASP A 27 1.64 -13.41 7.00
C ASP A 27 2.12 -12.24 6.15
N VAL A 28 2.51 -12.49 4.90
CA VAL A 28 2.92 -11.44 3.94
C VAL A 28 1.75 -10.52 3.63
N LEU A 29 0.55 -11.06 3.42
CA LEU A 29 -0.65 -10.27 3.17
C LEU A 29 -0.99 -9.40 4.39
N GLN A 30 -0.91 -9.96 5.60
CA GLN A 30 -1.19 -9.24 6.83
C GLN A 30 -0.18 -8.11 7.06
N PHE A 31 1.11 -8.39 6.84
CA PHE A 31 2.16 -7.38 6.89
C PHE A 31 1.92 -6.26 5.88
N ALA A 32 1.62 -6.60 4.63
CA ALA A 32 1.33 -5.63 3.59
C ALA A 32 0.12 -4.76 3.93
N LYS A 33 -0.96 -5.36 4.46
CA LYS A 33 -2.15 -4.64 4.95
C LYS A 33 -1.78 -3.66 6.05
N THR A 34 -1.14 -4.13 7.11
CA THR A 34 -0.75 -3.26 8.24
C THR A 34 0.16 -2.12 7.79
N PHE A 35 1.11 -2.40 6.90
CA PHE A 35 1.99 -1.39 6.32
C PHE A 35 1.21 -0.35 5.51
N LEU A 36 0.37 -0.79 4.57
CA LEU A 36 -0.45 0.09 3.72
C LEU A 36 -1.37 0.99 4.55
N THR A 37 -2.08 0.42 5.54
CA THR A 37 -2.95 1.18 6.43
C THR A 37 -2.18 2.16 7.31
N GLY A 38 -1.02 1.75 7.85
CA GLY A 38 -0.16 2.65 8.62
C GLY A 38 0.31 3.83 7.78
N TYR A 39 0.70 3.58 6.53
CA TYR A 39 1.17 4.61 5.62
C TYR A 39 0.05 5.58 5.19
N GLN A 40 -1.17 5.08 4.96
CA GLN A 40 -2.36 5.91 4.72
C GLN A 40 -2.63 6.84 5.91
N ALA A 41 -2.52 6.34 7.15
CA ALA A 41 -2.70 7.17 8.35
C ALA A 41 -1.65 8.29 8.44
N LEU A 42 -0.38 8.00 8.10
CA LEU A 42 0.68 9.03 8.04
C LEU A 42 0.34 10.13 7.01
N PHE A 43 -0.13 9.75 5.82
CA PHE A 43 -0.55 10.72 4.81
C PHE A 43 -1.78 11.52 5.22
N LEU A 44 -2.76 10.91 5.89
CA LEU A 44 -3.92 11.62 6.45
C LEU A 44 -3.50 12.71 7.44
N VAL A 45 -2.59 12.39 8.37
CA VAL A 45 -2.03 13.39 9.29
C VAL A 45 -1.31 14.50 8.52
N ARG A 46 -0.54 14.16 7.48
CA ARG A 46 0.14 15.16 6.63
C ARG A 46 -0.84 16.09 5.90
N ILE A 47 -1.95 15.57 5.39
CA ILE A 47 -3.01 16.39 4.75
C ILE A 47 -3.60 17.38 5.74
N ILE A 48 -3.84 16.97 6.99
CA ILE A 48 -4.35 17.87 8.03
C ILE A 48 -3.31 18.93 8.38
N LEU A 49 -2.04 18.53 8.55
CA LEU A 49 -0.96 19.45 8.90
C LEU A 49 -0.69 20.49 7.80
N THR A 50 -0.90 20.16 6.52
CA THR A 50 -0.71 21.11 5.41
C THR A 50 -1.79 22.20 5.37
N GLN A 51 -2.95 21.99 6.01
CA GLN A 51 -3.97 23.03 6.18
C GLN A 51 -3.55 24.11 7.20
N PHE A 52 -2.49 23.86 7.99
CA PHE A 52 -1.96 24.80 8.98
C PHE A 52 -0.62 25.39 8.51
N PRO A 53 -0.63 26.45 7.68
CA PRO A 53 0.58 27.00 7.07
C PRO A 53 1.58 27.59 8.10
N LYS A 54 1.16 27.76 9.36
CA LYS A 54 2.00 28.28 10.45
C LYS A 54 2.74 27.19 11.21
N VAL A 55 2.44 25.91 10.98
CA VAL A 55 3.06 24.79 11.69
C VAL A 55 4.32 24.35 10.95
N LYS A 56 5.46 24.45 11.63
CA LYS A 56 6.72 23.87 11.14
C LYS A 56 6.65 22.35 11.29
N THR A 57 6.47 21.66 10.17
CA THR A 57 6.33 20.20 10.17
C THR A 57 7.65 19.46 10.37
N GLU A 58 8.78 20.18 10.28
CA GLU A 58 10.13 19.68 10.57
C GLU A 58 10.44 19.64 12.08
N ASP A 59 9.69 20.38 12.90
CA ASP A 59 9.90 20.44 14.35
C ASP A 59 9.20 19.27 15.05
N PHE A 60 9.78 18.82 16.18
CA PHE A 60 9.15 17.84 17.05
C PHE A 60 7.87 18.44 17.68
N PRO A 61 6.73 17.71 17.73
CA PRO A 61 6.53 16.27 17.51
C PRO A 61 6.19 15.86 16.06
N TRP A 62 5.97 16.83 15.16
CA TRP A 62 5.47 16.58 13.81
C TRP A 62 6.50 15.96 12.87
N ALA A 63 7.78 16.13 13.20
CA ALA A 63 8.92 15.50 12.53
C ALA A 63 8.74 13.99 12.30
N VAL A 64 8.10 13.28 13.24
CA VAL A 64 7.85 11.83 13.17
C VAL A 64 6.99 11.45 11.97
N PHE A 65 6.07 12.32 11.56
CA PHE A 65 5.22 12.13 10.38
C PHE A 65 5.87 12.72 9.12
N HIS A 66 6.68 13.77 9.28
CA HIS A 66 7.36 14.45 8.19
C HIS A 66 8.40 13.56 7.51
N TYR A 67 9.42 13.10 8.23
CA TYR A 67 10.53 12.35 7.64
C TYR A 67 10.15 11.07 6.87
N PRO A 68 9.28 10.17 7.37
CA PRO A 68 8.94 8.96 6.62
C PRO A 68 8.18 9.29 5.33
N THR A 69 7.33 10.32 5.34
CA THR A 69 6.54 10.69 4.15
C THR A 69 7.33 11.54 3.16
N GLU A 70 8.32 12.31 3.63
CA GLU A 70 9.11 13.21 2.80
C GLU A 70 9.95 12.48 1.76
N PHE A 71 10.41 11.26 2.05
CA PHE A 71 11.12 10.43 1.08
C PHE A 71 10.30 10.20 -0.21
N VAL A 72 8.99 10.04 -0.05
CA VAL A 72 8.05 9.83 -1.15
C VAL A 72 7.56 11.15 -1.74
N LEU A 73 7.40 12.18 -0.89
CA LEU A 73 6.84 13.48 -1.28
C LEU A 73 7.83 14.38 -2.01
N SER A 74 9.12 14.36 -1.63
CA SER A 74 10.18 15.18 -2.24
C SER A 74 10.25 15.06 -3.77
N PRO A 75 10.26 13.86 -4.39
CA PRO A 75 10.25 13.74 -5.85
C PRO A 75 8.93 14.18 -6.46
N THR A 76 7.79 13.92 -5.80
CA THR A 76 6.47 14.30 -6.34
C THR A 76 6.21 15.80 -6.28
N ARG A 77 6.81 16.53 -5.33
CA ARG A 77 6.71 18.00 -5.22
C ARG A 77 7.43 18.74 -6.36
N ALA A 78 8.35 18.08 -7.06
CA ALA A 78 8.94 18.64 -8.28
C ALA A 78 7.93 18.76 -9.42
N VAL A 79 6.90 17.88 -9.43
CA VAL A 79 5.83 17.84 -10.44
C VAL A 79 4.60 18.58 -9.93
N PHE A 80 4.18 18.32 -8.70
CA PHE A 80 3.03 18.94 -8.05
C PHE A 80 3.52 19.95 -7.01
N LYS A 81 3.80 21.17 -7.47
CA LYS A 81 4.21 22.24 -6.57
C LYS A 81 3.07 22.57 -5.59
N PRO A 82 3.38 22.94 -4.34
CA PRO A 82 2.36 23.40 -3.40
C PRO A 82 1.71 24.68 -3.94
N GLU A 83 0.40 24.63 -4.20
CA GLU A 83 -0.39 25.78 -4.63
C GLU A 83 -1.10 26.36 -3.41
N ALA A 84 -1.01 27.69 -3.22
CA ALA A 84 -1.63 28.42 -2.11
C ALA A 84 -1.25 27.94 -0.68
N GLY A 85 -0.07 27.34 -0.50
CA GLY A 85 0.39 26.85 0.81
C GLY A 85 -0.23 25.52 1.25
N VAL A 86 -1.06 24.90 0.40
CA VAL A 86 -1.62 23.57 0.62
C VAL A 86 -0.90 22.57 -0.28
N ASP A 87 -0.29 21.56 0.32
CA ASP A 87 0.37 20.49 -0.41
C ASP A 87 -0.64 19.41 -0.85
N VAL A 88 -0.74 19.20 -2.16
CA VAL A 88 -1.65 18.24 -2.80
C VAL A 88 -1.02 16.85 -2.94
N ALA A 89 0.31 16.75 -2.93
CA ALA A 89 1.00 15.48 -3.10
C ALA A 89 0.61 14.39 -2.06
N PRO A 90 0.43 14.71 -0.76
CA PRO A 90 -0.07 13.76 0.22
C PRO A 90 -1.45 13.17 -0.12
N MET A 91 -2.35 13.96 -0.72
CA MET A 91 -3.68 13.49 -1.13
C MET A 91 -3.60 12.49 -2.28
N ILE A 92 -2.72 12.76 -3.26
CA ILE A 92 -2.49 11.86 -4.39
C ILE A 92 -1.94 10.52 -3.90
N TRP A 93 -0.96 10.54 -3.01
CA TRP A 93 -0.40 9.32 -2.44
C TRP A 93 -1.40 8.57 -1.58
N LEU A 94 -2.19 9.25 -0.75
CA LEU A 94 -3.27 8.62 0.00
C LEU A 94 -4.25 7.89 -0.94
N ALA A 95 -4.68 8.55 -2.02
CA ALA A 95 -5.58 7.96 -3.01
C ALA A 95 -4.94 6.74 -3.71
N ALA A 96 -3.66 6.84 -4.08
CA ALA A 96 -2.92 5.75 -4.70
C ALA A 96 -2.76 4.53 -3.76
N PHE A 97 -2.41 4.77 -2.49
CA PHE A 97 -2.31 3.69 -1.49
C PHE A 97 -3.67 3.09 -1.14
N SER A 98 -4.73 3.90 -1.12
CA SER A 98 -6.11 3.41 -0.94
C SER A 98 -6.53 2.48 -2.07
N LEU A 99 -6.28 2.90 -3.31
CA LEU A 99 -6.54 2.08 -4.49
C LEU A 99 -5.71 0.78 -4.47
N ALA A 100 -4.42 0.87 -4.14
CA ALA A 100 -3.55 -0.29 -4.04
C ALA A 100 -4.03 -1.26 -2.95
N ALA A 101 -4.44 -0.75 -1.79
CA ALA A 101 -4.97 -1.57 -0.71
C ALA A 101 -6.27 -2.29 -1.12
N GLU A 102 -7.18 -1.62 -1.82
CA GLU A 102 -8.43 -2.22 -2.27
C GLU A 102 -8.19 -3.27 -3.36
N LEU A 103 -7.37 -2.95 -4.37
CA LEU A 103 -7.06 -3.86 -5.48
C LEU A 103 -6.29 -5.11 -5.04
N LEU A 104 -5.36 -4.97 -4.10
CA LEU A 104 -4.53 -6.06 -3.64
C LEU A 104 -5.19 -6.84 -2.50
N THR A 105 -5.84 -6.14 -1.57
CA THR A 105 -6.20 -6.73 -0.28
C THR A 105 -7.69 -6.60 0.07
N GLY A 106 -8.43 -5.81 -0.70
CA GLY A 106 -9.84 -5.54 -0.49
C GLY A 106 -10.74 -6.74 -0.82
N PRO A 107 -12.02 -6.70 -0.39
CA PRO A 107 -13.01 -7.76 -0.64
C PRO A 107 -13.26 -8.05 -2.13
N GLN A 108 -12.99 -7.07 -3.00
CA GLN A 108 -13.10 -7.19 -4.46
C GLN A 108 -11.71 -7.28 -5.14
N GLY A 109 -10.65 -7.46 -4.37
CA GLY A 109 -9.29 -7.45 -4.86
C GLY A 109 -8.97 -8.63 -5.77
N ILE A 110 -8.12 -8.40 -6.77
CA ILE A 110 -7.71 -9.40 -7.76
C ILE A 110 -7.06 -10.62 -7.07
N LEU A 111 -6.39 -10.40 -5.94
CA LEU A 111 -5.78 -11.49 -5.15
C LEU A 111 -6.82 -12.41 -4.49
N GLN A 112 -8.03 -11.92 -4.18
CA GLN A 112 -9.10 -12.78 -3.66
C GLN A 112 -9.74 -13.62 -4.78
N MET A 113 -9.90 -13.04 -5.97
CA MET A 113 -10.45 -13.74 -7.14
C MET A 113 -9.54 -14.87 -7.65
N THR A 114 -8.23 -14.75 -7.43
CA THR A 114 -7.24 -15.75 -7.85
C THR A 114 -7.04 -16.85 -6.80
N SER A 115 -7.64 -16.72 -5.60
CA SER A 115 -7.52 -17.71 -4.53
C SER A 115 -8.49 -18.86 -4.75
N PRO A 116 -8.02 -20.11 -4.92
CA PRO A 116 -8.88 -21.27 -5.22
C PRO A 116 -9.90 -21.62 -4.11
N ARG A 117 -9.78 -21.03 -2.91
CA ARG A 117 -10.62 -21.36 -1.75
C ARG A 117 -12.10 -21.00 -1.90
N ILE A 118 -12.48 -20.22 -2.91
CA ILE A 118 -13.89 -19.90 -3.19
C ILE A 118 -14.47 -20.78 -4.32
N ALA A 119 -13.64 -21.32 -5.21
CA ALA A 119 -14.13 -22.12 -6.33
C ALA A 119 -14.33 -23.61 -5.98
N GLY A 120 -13.64 -24.12 -4.95
CA GLY A 120 -13.65 -25.55 -4.60
C GLY A 120 -14.46 -25.94 -3.36
N GLY A 121 -15.05 -24.98 -2.64
CA GLY A 121 -15.80 -25.24 -1.40
C GLY A 121 -17.31 -25.14 -1.53
N ASP A 122 -17.83 -24.67 -2.66
CA ASP A 122 -19.27 -24.38 -2.85
C ASP A 122 -19.95 -25.36 -3.83
N LEU A 123 -19.19 -26.27 -4.44
CA LEU A 123 -19.73 -27.25 -5.39
C LEU A 123 -20.12 -28.59 -4.73
N ASP A 124 -19.72 -28.81 -3.48
CA ASP A 124 -20.05 -30.01 -2.70
C ASP A 124 -21.29 -29.82 -1.78
N ASP A 125 -21.78 -28.58 -1.61
CA ASP A 125 -22.88 -28.23 -0.70
C ASP A 125 -24.23 -28.00 -1.41
N LEU A 126 -24.34 -28.30 -2.71
CA LEU A 126 -25.58 -28.10 -3.47
C LEU A 126 -26.56 -29.29 -3.32
N PRO A 127 -27.83 -29.06 -2.93
CA PRO A 127 -28.80 -30.10 -2.61
C PRO A 127 -29.39 -30.84 -3.82
N PHE A 128 -28.81 -30.70 -5.01
CA PHE A 128 -29.33 -31.26 -6.28
C PHE A 128 -28.33 -32.14 -7.03
N ARG A 129 -27.51 -32.88 -6.30
CA ARG A 129 -26.77 -34.05 -6.81
C ARG A 129 -27.23 -35.33 -6.14
#